data_AF-A0A4U1CBX4-F1
#
_entry.id   AF-A0A4U1CBX4-F1
#
_cell.length_a   1.000
_cell.length_b   1.000
_cell.length_c   1.000
_cell.angle_alpha   90.00
_cell.angle_beta   90.00
_cell.angle_gamma   90.00
#
_symmetry.space_group_name_H-M   'P 1'
#
loop_
_entity.id
_entity.type
_entity.pdbx_description
1 polymer ?
#
loop_
_entity_poly.entity_id
_entity_poly.type
_entity_poly.pdbx_seq_one_letter_code
_entity_poly.pdbx_strand_id
1 'polypeptide(L)'
;MRLIKIILLGLCLCGIATPPLRAQSTEVQQLLLNVEKLSQFKNILKDMKAGYQIISTGYNAVRDISKGNFSLHETFLDGLMAVSPQVRKYHKIAGIIKMQGNILSEYKVAFSKFKSGGQFTVQEVDYMASVYGQLNKQSLQNLDALLMVITAGELRMSDDERLKAIDGIFADMQEKVLFLRHFNTQGIGISRQRTLEQKDVGSMQELFKSNP
;
A
#
# COMPACT_ATOMS: atom_id res chain seq x y z
N MET A 1 -41.60 -3.80 81.12
CA MET A 1 -40.27 -3.22 80.77
C MET A 1 -39.20 -4.24 80.32
N ARG A 2 -39.24 -5.52 80.73
CA ARG A 2 -38.25 -6.53 80.28
C ARG A 2 -38.42 -6.99 78.82
N LEU A 3 -39.66 -7.13 78.32
CA LEU A 3 -39.91 -7.52 76.92
C LEU A 3 -39.47 -6.47 75.89
N ILE A 4 -39.65 -5.17 76.18
CA ILE A 4 -39.24 -4.08 75.27
C ILE A 4 -37.70 -4.06 75.10
N LYS A 5 -36.95 -4.36 76.17
CA LYS A 5 -35.48 -4.48 76.10
C LYS A 5 -35.03 -5.67 75.28
N ILE A 6 -35.77 -6.79 75.29
CA ILE A 6 -35.43 -7.99 74.49
C ILE A 6 -35.72 -7.75 73.00
N ILE A 7 -36.80 -7.04 72.68
CA ILE A 7 -37.14 -6.68 71.29
C ILE A 7 -36.12 -5.67 70.74
N LEU A 8 -35.70 -4.67 71.53
CA LEU A 8 -34.65 -3.72 71.14
C LEU A 8 -33.26 -4.38 71.01
N LEU A 9 -32.94 -5.39 71.82
CA LEU A 9 -31.68 -6.13 71.73
C LEU A 9 -31.67 -7.07 70.50
N GLY A 10 -32.81 -7.66 70.15
CA GLY A 10 -32.97 -8.49 68.95
C GLY A 10 -32.91 -7.68 67.65
N LEU A 11 -33.48 -6.47 67.63
CA LEU A 11 -33.40 -5.57 66.47
C LEU A 11 -31.98 -5.03 66.24
N CYS A 12 -31.20 -4.86 67.32
CA CYS A 12 -29.82 -4.42 67.25
C CYS A 12 -28.83 -5.53 66.81
N LEU A 13 -29.17 -6.81 67.03
CA LEU A 13 -28.36 -7.95 66.57
C LEU A 13 -28.60 -8.36 65.11
N CYS A 14 -29.74 -7.98 64.52
CA CYS A 14 -30.06 -8.29 63.12
C CYS A 14 -29.48 -7.28 62.11
N GLY A 15 -28.87 -6.18 62.59
CA GLY A 15 -28.33 -5.12 61.74
C GLY A 15 -26.92 -5.35 61.16
N ILE A 16 -26.25 -6.48 61.47
CA ILE A 16 -24.81 -6.66 61.16
C ILE A 16 -24.54 -7.73 60.09
N ALA A 17 -25.56 -8.40 59.54
CA ALA A 17 -25.38 -9.39 58.48
C ALA A 17 -25.78 -8.82 57.10
N THR A 18 -25.16 -7.73 56.66
CA THR A 18 -25.19 -7.41 55.22
C THR A 18 -24.16 -8.28 54.51
N PRO A 19 -24.54 -9.05 53.46
CA PRO A 19 -23.53 -9.74 52.66
C PRO A 19 -22.58 -8.69 52.07
N PRO A 20 -21.27 -8.96 51.97
CA PRO A 20 -20.34 -7.99 51.40
C PRO A 20 -20.81 -7.63 49.99
N LEU A 21 -20.91 -6.33 49.72
CA LEU A 21 -21.38 -5.72 48.47
C LEU A 21 -20.53 -6.19 47.27
N ARG A 22 -20.85 -7.37 46.73
CA ARG A 22 -20.22 -7.97 45.53
C ARG A 22 -20.39 -7.12 44.26
N ALA A 23 -21.32 -6.16 44.28
CA ALA A 23 -21.55 -5.23 43.17
C ALA A 23 -20.32 -4.36 42.91
N GLN A 24 -19.70 -3.81 43.97
CA GLN A 24 -18.57 -2.90 43.85
C GLN A 24 -17.29 -3.62 43.37
N SER A 25 -17.08 -4.88 43.77
CA SER A 25 -15.96 -5.69 43.27
C SER A 25 -16.11 -6.06 41.79
N THR A 26 -17.33 -6.21 41.29
CA THR A 26 -17.59 -6.58 39.89
C THR A 26 -17.37 -5.38 38.96
N GLU A 27 -17.78 -4.18 39.37
CA GLU A 27 -17.52 -2.94 38.62
C GLU A 27 -16.03 -2.64 38.50
N VAL A 28 -15.25 -2.82 39.58
CA VAL A 28 -13.80 -2.61 39.55
C VAL A 28 -13.11 -3.60 38.60
N GLN A 29 -13.53 -4.86 38.57
CA GLN A 29 -13.02 -5.85 37.61
C GLN A 29 -13.36 -5.49 36.16
N GLN A 30 -14.58 -5.01 35.91
CA GLN A 30 -15.00 -4.58 34.59
C GLN A 30 -14.25 -3.33 34.12
N LEU A 31 -13.98 -2.38 35.02
CA LEU A 31 -13.18 -1.20 34.73
C LEU A 31 -11.73 -1.57 34.39
N LEU A 32 -11.12 -2.50 35.13
CA LEU A 32 -9.78 -3.03 34.80
C LEU A 32 -9.75 -3.66 33.41
N LEU A 33 -10.72 -4.50 33.08
CA LEU A 33 -10.85 -5.10 31.75
C LEU A 33 -11.04 -4.04 30.65
N ASN A 34 -11.84 -3.00 30.92
CA ASN A 34 -12.05 -1.90 29.98
C ASN A 34 -10.77 -1.08 29.77
N VAL A 35 -9.97 -0.85 30.81
CA VAL A 35 -8.67 -0.19 30.72
C VAL A 35 -7.69 -1.03 29.88
N GLU A 36 -7.69 -2.34 30.08
CA GLU A 36 -6.87 -3.26 29.28
C GLU A 36 -7.28 -3.23 27.79
N LYS A 37 -8.58 -3.36 27.49
CA LYS A 37 -9.11 -3.23 26.12
C LYS A 37 -8.77 -1.88 25.50
N LEU A 38 -8.87 -0.79 26.26
CA LEU A 38 -8.52 0.55 25.79
C LEU A 38 -7.02 0.66 25.48
N SER A 39 -6.16 0.06 26.31
CA SER A 39 -4.72 -0.01 26.07
C SER A 39 -4.40 -0.78 24.79
N GLN A 40 -5.06 -1.94 24.58
CA GLN A 40 -4.94 -2.72 23.35
C GLN A 40 -5.38 -1.91 22.12
N PHE A 41 -6.52 -1.23 22.18
CA PHE A 41 -6.97 -0.36 21.08
C PHE A 41 -6.02 0.80 20.80
N LYS A 42 -5.42 1.41 21.84
CA LYS A 42 -4.40 2.46 21.66
C LYS A 42 -3.17 1.92 20.93
N ASN A 43 -2.71 0.72 21.26
CA ASN A 43 -1.59 0.09 20.57
C ASN A 43 -1.92 -0.21 19.11
N ILE A 44 -3.10 -0.79 18.83
CA ILE A 44 -3.58 -1.02 17.46
C ILE A 44 -3.62 0.30 16.68
N LEU A 45 -4.17 1.38 17.26
CA LEU A 45 -4.25 2.67 16.58
C LEU A 45 -2.86 3.26 16.31
N LYS A 46 -1.92 3.12 17.25
CA LYS A 46 -0.52 3.52 17.08
C LYS A 46 0.12 2.77 15.91
N ASP A 47 -0.07 1.46 15.84
CA ASP A 47 0.49 0.60 14.79
C ASP A 47 -0.15 0.91 13.43
N MET A 48 -1.46 1.13 13.39
CA MET A 48 -2.18 1.57 12.18
C MET A 48 -1.67 2.91 11.67
N LYS A 49 -1.42 3.88 12.57
CA LYS A 49 -0.89 5.19 12.21
C LYS A 49 0.54 5.07 11.66
N ALA A 50 1.38 4.26 12.29
CA ALA A 50 2.73 3.99 11.80
C ALA A 50 2.70 3.33 10.42
N GLY A 51 1.84 2.33 10.22
CA GLY A 51 1.69 1.67 8.93
C GLY A 51 1.19 2.60 7.82
N TYR A 52 0.22 3.46 8.12
CA TYR A 52 -0.23 4.50 7.18
C TYR A 52 0.89 5.47 6.81
N GLN A 53 1.70 5.90 7.79
CA GLN A 53 2.82 6.81 7.57
C GLN A 53 3.85 6.21 6.61
N ILE A 54 4.23 4.94 6.81
CA ILE A 54 5.18 4.21 5.97
C ILE A 54 4.65 4.14 4.54
N ILE A 55 3.44 3.62 4.36
CA ILE A 55 2.82 3.48 3.03
C ILE A 55 2.68 4.83 2.32
N SER A 56 2.22 5.86 3.04
CA SER A 56 2.05 7.20 2.48
C SER A 56 3.38 7.81 2.05
N THR A 57 4.41 7.66 2.88
CA THR A 57 5.76 8.20 2.59
C THR A 57 6.40 7.47 1.42
N GLY A 58 6.37 6.13 1.41
CA GLY A 58 6.88 5.32 0.31
C GLY A 58 6.16 5.60 -1.01
N TYR A 59 4.83 5.67 -0.98
CA TYR A 59 4.04 6.03 -2.17
C TYR A 59 4.37 7.42 -2.70
N ASN A 60 4.44 8.43 -1.84
CA ASN A 60 4.74 9.80 -2.25
C ASN A 60 6.16 9.90 -2.81
N ALA A 61 7.15 9.25 -2.20
CA ALA A 61 8.51 9.20 -2.71
C ALA A 61 8.56 8.64 -4.14
N VAL A 62 7.89 7.50 -4.38
CA VAL A 62 7.83 6.91 -5.72
C VAL A 62 7.07 7.82 -6.68
N ARG A 63 5.91 8.36 -6.27
CA ARG A 63 5.07 9.24 -7.09
C ARG A 63 5.80 10.51 -7.51
N ASP A 64 6.51 11.15 -6.60
CA ASP A 64 7.12 12.47 -6.81
C ASP A 64 8.36 12.35 -7.70
N ILE A 65 9.20 11.33 -7.48
CA ILE A 65 10.31 11.00 -8.38
C ILE A 65 9.80 10.65 -9.78
N SER A 66 8.74 9.84 -9.84
CA SER A 66 8.13 9.40 -11.10
C SER A 66 7.56 10.56 -11.92
N LYS A 67 6.79 11.45 -11.29
CA LYS A 67 6.06 12.50 -11.99
C LYS A 67 6.98 13.66 -12.42
N GLY A 68 7.90 14.06 -11.55
CA GLY A 68 8.81 15.18 -11.82
C GLY A 68 9.77 14.89 -12.97
N ASN A 69 10.52 13.79 -12.89
CA ASN A 69 11.51 13.45 -13.92
C ASN A 69 10.87 13.09 -15.26
N PHE A 70 9.77 12.33 -15.25
CA PHE A 70 9.12 11.98 -16.52
C PHE A 70 8.60 13.21 -17.26
N SER A 71 7.99 14.17 -16.57
CA SER A 71 7.48 15.39 -17.21
C SER A 71 8.60 16.22 -17.87
N LEU A 72 9.79 16.24 -17.25
CA LEU A 72 10.97 16.90 -17.83
C LEU A 72 11.42 16.20 -19.11
N HIS A 73 11.54 14.87 -19.09
CA HIS A 73 11.91 14.09 -20.27
C HIS A 73 10.85 14.21 -21.38
N GLU A 74 9.58 14.10 -21.05
CA GLU A 74 8.46 14.24 -21.98
C GLU A 74 8.52 15.59 -22.69
N THR A 75 8.60 16.69 -21.92
CA THR A 75 8.65 18.04 -22.49
C THR A 75 9.88 18.24 -23.38
N PHE A 76 11.05 17.76 -22.96
CA PHE A 76 12.27 17.88 -23.75
C PHE A 76 12.19 17.07 -25.05
N LEU A 77 11.73 15.82 -24.96
CA LEU A 77 11.63 14.91 -26.10
C LEU A 77 10.56 15.36 -27.09
N ASP A 78 9.43 15.89 -26.61
CA ASP A 78 8.40 16.49 -27.45
C ASP A 78 8.95 17.71 -28.21
N GLY A 79 9.70 18.58 -27.52
CA GLY A 79 10.41 19.69 -28.14
C GLY A 79 11.38 19.22 -29.23
N LEU A 80 12.18 18.19 -28.94
CA LEU A 80 13.13 17.62 -29.90
C LEU A 80 12.42 17.00 -31.12
N MET A 81 11.32 16.28 -30.90
CA MET A 81 10.50 15.70 -31.97
C MET A 81 9.81 16.78 -32.83
N ALA A 82 9.54 17.96 -32.28
CA ALA A 82 8.98 19.08 -33.02
C ALA A 82 9.98 19.69 -34.01
N VAL A 83 11.27 19.74 -33.63
CA VAL A 83 12.32 20.44 -34.39
C VAL A 83 13.21 19.52 -35.22
N SER A 84 13.31 18.23 -34.91
CA SER A 84 14.20 17.28 -35.60
C SER A 84 13.42 16.22 -36.41
N PRO A 85 13.38 16.33 -37.75
CA PRO A 85 12.69 15.37 -38.61
C PRO A 85 13.29 13.95 -38.55
N GLN A 86 14.58 13.81 -38.25
CA GLN A 86 15.25 12.51 -38.16
C GLN A 86 14.82 11.75 -36.90
N VAL A 87 14.77 12.44 -35.75
CA VAL A 87 14.27 11.89 -34.48
C VAL A 87 12.79 11.54 -34.61
N ARG A 88 11.98 12.42 -35.23
CA ARG A 88 10.55 12.18 -35.48
C ARG A 88 10.28 10.92 -36.32
N LYS A 89 11.15 10.59 -37.27
CA LYS A 89 10.99 9.41 -38.14
C LYS A 89 11.21 8.09 -37.40
N TYR A 90 11.91 8.09 -36.26
CA TYR A 90 12.21 6.87 -35.54
C TYR A 90 11.14 6.52 -34.50
N HIS A 91 10.15 5.74 -34.93
CA HIS A 91 8.96 5.36 -34.15
C HIS A 91 9.24 4.79 -32.74
N LYS A 92 10.41 4.16 -32.55
CA LYS A 92 10.80 3.57 -31.26
C LYS A 92 10.99 4.62 -30.16
N ILE A 93 11.39 5.85 -30.50
CA ILE A 93 11.55 6.95 -29.53
C ILE A 93 10.20 7.28 -28.88
N ALA A 94 9.18 7.53 -29.71
CA ALA A 94 7.82 7.75 -29.23
C ALA A 94 7.28 6.54 -28.45
N GLY A 95 7.65 5.33 -28.87
CA GLY A 95 7.32 4.10 -28.16
C GLY A 95 7.92 4.04 -26.75
N ILE A 96 9.18 4.42 -26.55
CA ILE A 96 9.83 4.47 -25.24
C ILE A 96 9.11 5.44 -24.30
N ILE A 97 8.81 6.65 -24.79
CA ILE A 97 8.09 7.68 -24.02
C ILE A 97 6.70 7.17 -23.60
N LYS A 98 5.97 6.58 -24.56
CA LYS A 98 4.66 5.98 -24.30
C LYS A 98 4.75 4.86 -23.27
N MET A 99 5.76 4.00 -23.35
CA MET A 99 5.97 2.92 -22.39
C MET A 99 6.26 3.46 -20.99
N GLN A 100 7.05 4.53 -20.85
CA GLN A 100 7.23 5.20 -19.55
C GLN A 100 5.89 5.69 -18.99
N GLY A 101 5.07 6.36 -19.81
CA GLY A 101 3.73 6.81 -19.39
C GLY A 101 2.82 5.65 -18.97
N ASN A 102 2.88 4.53 -19.69
CA ASN A 102 2.15 3.30 -19.33
C ASN A 102 2.64 2.74 -17.98
N ILE A 103 3.95 2.69 -17.74
CA ILE A 103 4.51 2.22 -16.45
C ILE A 103 3.93 3.05 -15.31
N LEU A 104 3.94 4.38 -15.43
CA LEU A 104 3.44 5.27 -14.39
C LEU A 104 1.93 5.14 -14.13
N SER A 105 1.14 5.01 -15.19
CA SER A 105 -0.31 4.92 -15.08
C SER A 105 -0.75 3.54 -14.55
N GLU A 106 -0.19 2.45 -15.10
CA GLU A 106 -0.50 1.08 -14.67
C GLU A 106 -0.11 0.85 -13.20
N TYR A 107 1.07 1.32 -12.78
CA TYR A 107 1.50 1.29 -11.37
C TYR A 107 0.50 2.02 -10.46
N LYS A 108 0.17 3.28 -10.75
CA LYS A 108 -0.71 4.09 -9.89
C LYS A 108 -2.06 3.43 -9.67
N VAL A 109 -2.63 2.88 -10.74
CA VAL A 109 -3.92 2.18 -10.69
C VAL A 109 -3.80 0.90 -9.85
N ALA A 110 -2.79 0.07 -10.08
CA ALA A 110 -2.59 -1.18 -9.36
C ALA A 110 -2.33 -0.93 -7.86
N PHE A 111 -1.39 -0.04 -7.54
CA PHE A 111 -1.03 0.28 -6.16
C PHE A 111 -2.19 0.87 -5.38
N SER A 112 -2.98 1.77 -5.98
CA SER A 112 -4.19 2.31 -5.33
C SER A 112 -5.16 1.20 -4.95
N LYS A 113 -5.38 0.21 -5.84
CA LYS A 113 -6.27 -0.94 -5.57
C LYS A 113 -5.73 -1.82 -4.46
N PHE A 114 -4.44 -2.14 -4.46
CA PHE A 114 -3.83 -2.99 -3.44
C PHE A 114 -3.83 -2.32 -2.06
N LYS A 115 -3.59 -1.00 -2.02
CA LYS A 115 -3.65 -0.22 -0.78
C LYS A 115 -5.06 -0.14 -0.20
N SER A 116 -6.09 0.05 -1.03
CA SER A 116 -7.47 0.22 -0.55
C SER A 116 -8.26 -1.08 -0.38
N GLY A 117 -7.80 -2.19 -0.98
CA GLY A 117 -8.55 -3.45 -1.05
C GLY A 117 -8.60 -4.25 0.25
N GLY A 118 -7.77 -3.92 1.24
CA GLY A 118 -7.73 -4.61 2.54
C GLY A 118 -7.21 -6.05 2.50
N GLN A 119 -6.79 -6.53 1.33
CA GLN A 119 -6.29 -7.91 1.14
C GLN A 119 -4.80 -8.06 1.41
N PHE A 120 -4.08 -6.95 1.59
CA PHE A 120 -2.64 -6.92 1.83
C PHE A 120 -2.33 -6.26 3.16
N THR A 121 -1.33 -6.81 3.84
CA THR A 121 -0.75 -6.21 5.04
C THR A 121 0.02 -4.94 4.71
N VAL A 122 0.30 -4.14 5.72
CA VAL A 122 1.09 -2.91 5.57
C VAL A 122 2.46 -3.19 4.96
N GLN A 123 3.11 -4.27 5.41
CA GLN A 123 4.44 -4.68 4.97
C GLN A 123 4.44 -5.15 3.51
N GLU A 124 3.39 -5.85 3.08
CA GLU A 124 3.23 -6.26 1.69
C GLU A 124 3.01 -5.07 0.76
N VAL A 125 2.20 -4.08 1.18
CA VAL A 125 2.00 -2.85 0.42
C VAL A 125 3.31 -2.04 0.32
N ASP A 126 4.09 -1.97 1.39
CA ASP A 126 5.40 -1.31 1.40
C ASP A 126 6.42 -2.01 0.48
N TYR A 127 6.43 -3.34 0.48
CA TYR A 127 7.22 -4.13 -0.46
C TYR A 127 6.81 -3.83 -1.92
N MET A 128 5.51 -3.83 -2.22
CA MET A 128 5.02 -3.46 -3.55
C MET A 128 5.48 -2.04 -3.95
N ALA A 129 5.39 -1.06 -3.04
CA ALA A 129 5.86 0.29 -3.28
C ALA A 129 7.36 0.31 -3.65
N SER A 130 8.17 -0.47 -2.93
CA SER A 130 9.61 -0.59 -3.19
C SER A 130 9.91 -1.18 -4.57
N VAL A 131 9.19 -2.24 -4.98
CA VAL A 131 9.32 -2.84 -6.32
C VAL A 131 8.96 -1.84 -7.41
N TYR A 132 7.84 -1.12 -7.26
CA TYR A 132 7.44 -0.10 -8.22
C TYR A 132 8.43 1.07 -8.28
N GLY A 133 8.97 1.49 -7.13
CA GLY A 133 10.00 2.53 -7.04
C GLY A 133 11.26 2.15 -7.81
N GLN A 134 11.74 0.92 -7.61
CA GLN A 134 12.92 0.42 -8.31
C GLN A 134 12.68 0.31 -9.82
N LEU A 135 11.52 -0.23 -10.23
CA LEU A 135 11.16 -0.33 -11.64
C LEU A 135 11.11 1.05 -12.31
N ASN A 136 10.47 2.01 -11.64
CA ASN A 136 10.38 3.37 -12.15
C ASN A 136 11.77 4.01 -12.28
N LYS A 137 12.64 3.86 -11.28
CA LYS A 137 14.02 4.35 -11.33
C LYS A 137 14.77 3.80 -12.54
N GLN A 138 14.68 2.50 -12.79
CA GLN A 138 15.33 1.88 -13.94
C GLN A 138 14.73 2.35 -15.28
N SER A 139 13.41 2.55 -15.33
CA SER A 139 12.75 3.08 -16.54
C SER A 139 13.15 4.53 -16.84
N LEU A 140 13.36 5.37 -15.81
CA LEU A 140 13.89 6.72 -15.98
C LEU A 140 15.34 6.73 -16.49
N GLN A 141 16.17 5.81 -16.02
CA GLN A 141 17.54 5.66 -16.52
C GLN A 141 17.57 5.34 -18.04
N ASN A 142 16.56 4.65 -18.55
CA ASN A 142 16.43 4.42 -19.99
C ASN A 142 16.09 5.71 -20.76
N LEU A 143 15.30 6.61 -20.17
CA LEU A 143 15.03 7.91 -20.76
C LEU A 143 16.27 8.82 -20.70
N ASP A 144 17.06 8.77 -19.64
CA ASP A 144 18.36 9.43 -19.56
C ASP A 144 19.31 8.92 -20.66
N ALA A 145 19.41 7.60 -20.82
CA ALA A 145 20.22 6.98 -21.86
C ALA A 145 19.74 7.38 -23.27
N LEU A 146 18.43 7.39 -23.50
CA LEU A 146 17.84 7.84 -24.76
C LEU A 146 18.23 9.29 -25.05
N LEU A 147 18.14 10.16 -24.04
CA LEU A 147 18.51 11.57 -24.15
C LEU A 147 20.00 11.75 -24.48
N MET A 148 20.88 10.96 -23.87
CA MET A 148 22.30 10.98 -24.24
C MET A 148 22.53 10.54 -25.70
N VAL A 149 21.84 9.50 -26.16
CA VAL A 149 22.00 8.94 -27.52
C VAL A 149 21.50 9.92 -28.58
N ILE A 150 20.37 10.58 -28.36
CA ILE A 150 19.79 11.54 -29.32
C ILE A 150 20.51 12.91 -29.32
N THR A 151 21.18 13.27 -28.23
CA THR A 151 21.96 14.52 -28.13
C THR A 151 23.43 14.33 -28.51
N ALA A 152 23.90 13.09 -28.61
CA ALA A 152 25.25 12.79 -29.08
C ALA A 152 25.43 13.19 -30.55
N GLY A 153 26.30 14.19 -30.79
CA GLY A 153 26.67 14.62 -32.13
C GLY A 153 27.43 13.53 -32.92
N GLU A 154 27.47 13.70 -34.24
CA GLU A 154 28.04 12.72 -35.19
C GLU A 154 29.53 12.38 -34.93
N LEU A 155 30.28 13.24 -34.24
CA LEU A 155 31.67 12.98 -33.88
C LEU A 155 31.85 11.89 -32.81
N ARG A 156 30.78 11.50 -32.10
CA ARG A 156 30.85 10.54 -30.97
C ARG A 156 30.28 9.17 -31.29
N MET A 157 29.43 9.08 -32.32
CA MET A 157 28.61 7.91 -32.62
C MET A 157 28.12 7.99 -34.06
N SER A 158 28.30 6.90 -34.80
CA SER A 158 27.71 6.76 -36.14
C SER A 158 26.19 6.57 -36.07
N ASP A 159 25.49 6.85 -37.17
CA ASP A 159 24.03 6.71 -37.22
C ASP A 159 23.57 5.27 -36.93
N ASP A 160 24.29 4.26 -37.45
CA ASP A 160 23.98 2.84 -37.20
C ASP A 160 24.15 2.46 -35.72
N GLU A 161 25.21 2.94 -35.07
CA GLU A 161 25.43 2.75 -33.63
C GLU A 161 24.34 3.44 -32.81
N ARG A 162 23.90 4.63 -33.24
CA ARG A 162 22.81 5.36 -32.61
C ARG A 162 21.50 4.57 -32.67
N LEU A 163 21.14 4.06 -33.84
CA LEU A 163 19.91 3.28 -34.01
C LEU A 163 19.96 1.98 -33.18
N LYS A 164 21.10 1.28 -33.15
CA LYS A 164 21.30 0.10 -32.30
C LYS A 164 21.18 0.41 -30.81
N ALA A 165 21.72 1.54 -30.36
CA ALA A 165 21.59 1.98 -28.97
C ALA A 165 20.12 2.24 -28.61
N ILE A 166 19.37 2.94 -29.48
CA ILE A 166 17.93 3.17 -29.28
C ILE A 166 17.16 1.84 -29.25
N ASP A 167 17.54 0.88 -30.09
CA ASP A 167 16.91 -0.45 -30.12
C ASP A 167 17.09 -1.22 -28.83
N GLY A 168 18.30 -1.17 -28.24
CA GLY A 168 18.58 -1.75 -26.94
C GLY A 168 17.73 -1.10 -25.84
N ILE A 169 17.64 0.23 -25.83
CA ILE A 169 16.82 0.98 -24.86
C ILE A 169 15.33 0.62 -25.03
N PHE A 170 14.85 0.50 -26.26
CA PHE A 170 13.47 0.11 -26.55
C PHE A 170 13.16 -1.30 -26.03
N ALA A 171 14.05 -2.27 -26.28
CA ALA A 171 13.89 -3.64 -25.77
C ALA A 171 13.86 -3.68 -24.24
N ASP A 172 14.81 -3.01 -23.58
CA ASP A 172 14.91 -2.98 -22.12
C ASP A 172 13.73 -2.24 -21.46
N MET A 173 13.13 -1.26 -22.15
CA MET A 173 11.87 -0.63 -21.71
C MET A 173 10.67 -1.57 -21.85
N GLN A 174 10.59 -2.37 -22.93
CA GLN A 174 9.53 -3.36 -23.08
C GLN A 174 9.58 -4.43 -21.98
N GLU A 175 10.78 -4.90 -21.62
CA GLU A 175 10.95 -5.86 -20.53
C GLU A 175 10.40 -5.32 -19.20
N LYS A 176 10.59 -4.03 -18.92
CA LYS A 176 10.04 -3.37 -17.72
C LYS A 176 8.52 -3.31 -17.73
N VAL A 177 7.92 -3.02 -18.88
CA VAL A 177 6.45 -3.06 -19.04
C VAL A 177 5.92 -4.48 -18.82
N LEU A 178 6.58 -5.49 -19.38
CA LEU A 178 6.20 -6.89 -19.19
C LEU A 178 6.31 -7.31 -17.73
N PHE A 179 7.42 -6.97 -17.07
CA PHE A 179 7.62 -7.21 -15.65
C PHE A 179 6.52 -6.56 -14.81
N LEU A 180 6.19 -5.28 -15.05
CA LEU A 180 5.13 -4.57 -14.35
C LEU A 180 3.79 -5.32 -14.43
N ARG A 181 3.40 -5.70 -15.65
CA ARG A 181 2.13 -6.39 -15.90
C ARG A 181 2.09 -7.75 -15.24
N HIS A 182 3.20 -8.49 -15.30
CA HIS A 182 3.33 -9.77 -14.62
C HIS A 182 3.17 -9.59 -13.11
N PHE A 183 3.93 -8.66 -12.50
CA PHE A 183 3.87 -8.37 -11.08
C PHE A 183 2.46 -7.95 -10.63
N ASN A 184 1.80 -7.07 -11.38
CA ASN A 184 0.43 -6.65 -11.12
C ASN A 184 -0.56 -7.83 -11.20
N THR A 185 -0.39 -8.71 -12.19
CA THR A 185 -1.24 -9.90 -12.36
C THR A 185 -1.10 -10.85 -11.17
N GLN A 186 0.12 -11.06 -10.68
CA GLN A 186 0.36 -11.87 -9.47
C GLN A 186 -0.34 -11.25 -8.25
N GLY A 187 -0.19 -9.94 -8.03
CA GLY A 187 -0.88 -9.24 -6.95
C GLY A 187 -2.41 -9.35 -7.04
N ILE A 188 -2.99 -9.19 -8.23
CA ILE A 188 -4.43 -9.38 -8.44
C ILE A 188 -4.86 -10.82 -8.11
N GLY A 189 -4.07 -11.81 -8.52
CA GLY A 189 -4.30 -13.22 -8.21
C GLY A 189 -4.36 -13.49 -6.70
N ILE A 190 -3.36 -13.03 -5.96
CA ILE A 190 -3.29 -13.16 -4.49
C ILE A 190 -4.47 -12.46 -3.83
N SER A 191 -4.79 -11.23 -4.24
CA SER A 191 -5.92 -10.47 -3.72
C SER A 191 -7.24 -11.23 -3.90
N ARG A 192 -7.45 -11.82 -5.09
CA ARG A 192 -8.65 -12.60 -5.39
C ARG A 192 -8.73 -13.86 -4.54
N GLN A 193 -7.62 -14.59 -4.40
CA GLN A 193 -7.55 -15.78 -3.56
C GLN A 193 -7.93 -15.47 -2.11
N ARG A 194 -7.32 -14.45 -1.50
CA ARG A 194 -7.62 -14.03 -0.13
C ARG A 194 -9.07 -13.61 0.07
N THR A 195 -9.65 -12.94 -0.92
CA THR A 195 -11.08 -12.57 -0.90
C THR A 195 -11.99 -13.80 -0.87
N LEU A 196 -11.66 -14.84 -1.64
CA LEU A 196 -12.41 -16.10 -1.63
C LEU A 196 -12.26 -16.82 -0.30
N GLU A 197 -11.04 -16.95 0.21
CA GLU A 197 -10.77 -17.57 1.52
C GLU A 197 -11.52 -16.87 2.65
N GLN A 198 -11.55 -15.53 2.66
CA GLN A 198 -12.29 -14.75 3.64
C GLN A 198 -13.80 -15.00 3.58
N LYS A 199 -14.35 -15.15 2.37
CA LYS A 199 -15.77 -15.45 2.16
C LYS A 199 -16.12 -16.87 2.60
N ASP A 200 -15.25 -17.84 2.33
CA ASP A 200 -15.44 -19.24 2.72
C ASP A 200 -15.41 -19.38 4.24
N VAL A 201 -14.47 -18.71 4.91
CA VAL A 201 -14.42 -18.65 6.38
C VAL A 201 -15.69 -18.03 6.96
N GLY A 202 -16.18 -16.93 6.37
CA GLY A 202 -17.45 -16.31 6.79
C GLY A 202 -18.64 -17.26 6.66
N SER A 203 -18.73 -17.96 5.51
CA SER A 203 -19.81 -18.92 5.25
C SER A 203 -19.77 -20.11 6.23
N MET A 204 -18.58 -20.63 6.53
CA MET A 204 -18.43 -21.70 7.54
C MET A 204 -18.86 -21.22 8.93
N GLN A 205 -18.48 -20.02 9.34
CA GLN A 205 -18.89 -19.46 10.63
C GLN A 205 -20.40 -19.29 10.74
N GLU A 206 -21.07 -18.90 9.66
CA GLU A 206 -22.54 -18.82 9.62
C GLU A 206 -23.18 -20.20 9.73
N LEU A 207 -22.65 -21.21 9.03
CA LEU A 207 -23.12 -22.60 9.14
C LEU A 207 -22.99 -23.12 10.58
N PHE A 208 -21.85 -22.94 11.23
CA PHE A 208 -21.65 -23.34 12.63
C PHE A 208 -22.59 -22.62 13.61
N LYS A 209 -22.95 -21.36 13.33
CA LYS A 209 -23.93 -20.64 14.16
C LYS A 209 -25.37 -21.10 13.94
N SER A 210 -25.69 -21.56 12.73
CA SER A 210 -27.03 -22.03 12.36
C SER A 210 -27.34 -23.45 12.84
N ASN A 211 -26.32 -24.21 13.23
CA ASN A 211 -26.45 -25.61 13.65
C ASN A 211 -25.76 -25.80 15.03
N PRO A 212 -26.43 -25.46 16.14
CA PRO A 212 -25.87 -25.54 17.50
C PRO A 212 -25.60 -26.97 17.97
#